data_AF-A0A9K3KGZ9-F1
#
_entry.id   AF-A0A9K3KGZ9-F1
#
_cell.length_a   1.000
_cell.length_b   1.000
_cell.length_c   1.000
_cell.angle_alpha   90.00
_cell.angle_beta   90.00
_cell.angle_gamma   90.00
#
_symmetry.space_group_name_H-M   'P 1'
#
loop_
_entity.id
_entity.type
_entity.pdbx_description
1 polymer ?
#
loop_
_entity_poly.entity_id
_entity_poly.type
_entity_poly.pdbx_seq_one_letter_code
_entity_poly.pdbx_strand_id
1 'polypeptide(L)'
;MIRSSRIPNILRKGLLTDNADPNTAIQTALLVTTDGELLGSTASTFISPDGTSKESIESLGTLIADIAVDYSRMGEEYAVLDMSQPGDSVTMSLAGNSNIRKNSHLQCLLLELELGLVGVSMCVGIDCMVIAIASPNAPLGMVKARLQAITEYVQEALSPLTAEAATYG
;
A
#
# COMPACT_ATOMS: atom_id res chain seq x y z
N MET A 1 -1.00 21.14 5.73
CA MET A 1 -2.09 20.95 4.75
C MET A 1 -1.47 20.67 3.38
N ILE A 2 -1.33 19.40 3.00
CA ILE A 2 -0.72 19.01 1.72
C ILE A 2 -1.68 19.40 0.59
N ARG A 3 -1.31 20.39 -0.22
CA ARG A 3 -2.08 20.78 -1.41
C ARG A 3 -1.70 19.85 -2.57
N SER A 4 -2.39 18.71 -2.59
CA SER A 4 -2.29 17.53 -3.46
C SER A 4 -2.58 17.79 -4.96
N SER A 5 -2.05 18.83 -5.59
CA SER A 5 -2.23 19.03 -7.05
C SER A 5 -1.32 18.12 -7.90
N ARG A 6 -0.28 17.52 -7.30
CA ARG A 6 0.67 16.64 -7.98
C ARG A 6 0.41 15.14 -7.76
N ILE A 7 -0.24 14.75 -6.67
CA ILE A 7 -0.46 13.34 -6.32
C ILE A 7 -1.32 12.61 -7.37
N PRO A 8 -2.43 13.19 -7.90
CA PRO A 8 -3.20 12.52 -8.96
C PRO A 8 -2.39 12.32 -10.24
N ASN A 9 -1.48 13.24 -10.58
CA ASN A 9 -0.62 13.12 -11.76
C ASN A 9 0.45 12.03 -11.60
N ILE A 10 0.96 11.83 -10.38
CA ILE A 10 1.95 10.78 -10.07
C ILE A 10 1.31 9.40 -10.20
N LEU A 11 0.16 9.20 -9.58
CA LEU A 11 -0.58 7.93 -9.66
C LEU A 11 -0.96 7.59 -11.11
N ARG A 12 -1.40 8.60 -11.87
CA ARG A 12 -1.79 8.43 -13.29
C ARG A 12 -0.60 8.09 -14.18
N LYS A 13 0.56 8.72 -13.97
CA LYS A 13 1.75 8.50 -14.80
C LYS A 13 2.45 7.18 -14.49
N GLY A 14 2.31 6.65 -13.28
CA GLY A 14 2.90 5.37 -12.92
C GLY A 14 1.99 4.17 -13.23
N LEU A 15 0.74 4.18 -12.76
CA LEU A 15 -0.12 2.99 -12.77
C LEU A 15 -0.86 2.82 -14.09
N LEU A 16 -1.29 3.93 -14.70
CA LEU A 16 -2.22 3.98 -15.84
C LEU A 16 -1.52 4.12 -17.20
N THR A 17 -0.23 3.81 -17.31
CA THR A 17 0.50 3.91 -18.60
C THR A 17 -0.08 2.98 -19.66
N ASP A 18 -0.26 3.57 -20.86
CA ASP A 18 -0.78 3.02 -22.12
C ASP A 18 -0.31 1.59 -22.42
N ASN A 19 -0.98 0.60 -21.84
CA ASN A 19 -1.02 -0.72 -22.44
C ASN A 19 -2.30 -0.76 -23.25
N ALA A 20 -2.18 -0.79 -24.57
CA ALA A 20 -3.29 -0.89 -25.53
C ALA A 20 -4.15 -2.17 -25.38
N ASP A 21 -3.93 -2.95 -24.32
CA ASP A 21 -4.64 -4.17 -24.01
C ASP A 21 -5.59 -3.92 -22.82
N PRO A 22 -6.92 -3.97 -23.04
CA PRO A 22 -7.94 -3.73 -22.01
C PRO A 22 -7.89 -4.76 -20.86
N ASN A 23 -7.21 -5.90 -21.04
CA ASN A 23 -7.04 -6.91 -19.99
C ASN A 23 -5.83 -6.68 -19.08
N THR A 24 -4.99 -5.69 -19.40
CA THR A 24 -3.66 -5.53 -18.82
C THR A 24 -3.51 -4.24 -18.02
N ALA A 25 -4.58 -3.44 -17.89
CA ALA A 25 -4.52 -2.13 -17.24
C ALA A 25 -4.97 -2.16 -15.77
N ILE A 26 -4.14 -1.56 -14.91
CA ILE A 26 -4.63 -1.00 -13.65
C ILE A 26 -5.64 0.08 -14.03
N GLN A 27 -6.83 0.01 -13.47
CA GLN A 27 -7.96 0.87 -13.81
C GLN A 27 -8.00 2.11 -12.91
N THR A 28 -7.69 1.92 -11.64
CA THR A 28 -7.75 2.99 -10.62
C THR A 28 -6.62 2.84 -9.63
N ALA A 29 -6.20 3.98 -9.10
CA ALA A 29 -5.18 4.11 -8.08
C ALA A 29 -5.64 5.08 -6.99
N LEU A 30 -5.48 4.68 -5.74
CA LEU A 30 -5.80 5.48 -4.56
C LEU A 30 -4.53 5.64 -3.73
N LEU A 31 -4.36 6.82 -3.15
CA LEU A 31 -3.41 7.07 -2.07
C LEU A 31 -4.24 7.34 -0.82
N VAL A 32 -4.09 6.49 0.19
CA VAL A 32 -4.86 6.52 1.43
C VAL A 32 -3.90 6.55 2.62
N THR A 33 -4.25 7.21 3.71
CA THR A 33 -3.51 7.10 4.97
C THR A 33 -3.75 5.75 5.63
N THR A 34 -2.93 5.40 6.64
CA THR A 34 -3.20 4.24 7.50
C THR A 34 -4.49 4.35 8.29
N ASP A 35 -5.00 5.57 8.48
CA ASP A 35 -6.29 5.84 9.15
C ASP A 35 -7.49 5.80 8.19
N GLY A 36 -7.25 5.45 6.91
CA GLY A 36 -8.30 5.36 5.90
C GLY A 36 -8.70 6.68 5.25
N GLU A 37 -7.94 7.77 5.44
CA GLU A 37 -8.19 9.07 4.79
C GLU A 37 -7.67 9.08 3.34
N LEU A 38 -8.52 9.45 2.38
CA LEU A 38 -8.14 9.52 0.97
C LEU A 38 -7.33 10.80 0.67
N LEU A 39 -6.04 10.64 0.34
CA LEU A 39 -5.13 11.74 -0.03
C LEU A 39 -5.12 12.05 -1.53
N GLY A 40 -5.49 11.07 -2.36
CA GLY A 40 -5.55 11.22 -3.81
C GLY A 40 -6.14 10.01 -4.52
N SER A 41 -6.78 10.23 -5.66
CA SER A 41 -7.31 9.18 -6.51
C SER A 41 -7.13 9.53 -7.99
N THR A 42 -6.93 8.53 -8.84
CA THR A 42 -6.97 8.70 -10.30
C THR A 42 -8.37 8.59 -10.89
N ALA A 43 -9.35 8.12 -10.12
CA ALA A 43 -10.75 8.04 -10.51
C ALA A 43 -11.62 8.91 -9.60
N SER A 44 -12.52 9.68 -10.20
CA SER A 44 -13.52 10.47 -9.44
C SER A 44 -14.77 9.66 -9.10
N THR A 45 -14.99 8.52 -9.75
CA THR A 45 -16.16 7.66 -9.55
C THR A 45 -15.82 6.22 -9.97
N PHE A 46 -16.11 5.26 -9.09
CA PHE A 46 -16.03 3.84 -9.41
C PHE A 46 -17.39 3.39 -9.95
N ILE A 47 -17.41 2.70 -11.08
CA ILE A 47 -18.61 2.08 -11.64
C ILE A 47 -18.35 0.58 -11.60
N SER A 48 -19.04 -0.13 -10.71
CA SER A 48 -19.02 -1.59 -10.70
C SER A 48 -19.45 -2.13 -12.08
N PRO A 49 -18.94 -3.28 -12.52
CA PRO A 49 -19.28 -3.86 -13.83
C PRO A 49 -20.79 -4.05 -14.05
N ASP A 50 -21.57 -4.14 -12.97
CA ASP A 50 -23.03 -4.28 -12.99
C ASP A 50 -23.81 -2.95 -13.18
N GLY A 51 -23.12 -1.82 -13.35
CA GLY A 51 -23.74 -0.52 -13.61
C GLY A 51 -24.41 0.13 -12.39
N THR A 52 -24.41 -0.51 -11.23
CA THR A 52 -24.84 0.08 -9.96
C THR A 52 -23.71 0.94 -9.37
N SER A 53 -23.92 2.25 -9.28
CA SER A 53 -23.13 3.15 -8.42
C SER A 53 -23.72 3.08 -6.99
N LYS A 54 -23.02 3.14 -5.85
CA LYS A 54 -21.74 3.75 -5.48
C LYS A 54 -21.40 3.28 -4.06
N GLU A 55 -20.35 2.49 -3.85
CA GLU A 55 -19.56 2.70 -2.62
C GLU A 55 -18.66 3.91 -2.90
N SER A 56 -18.52 4.83 -1.94
CA SER A 56 -17.57 5.92 -2.11
C SER A 56 -16.18 5.31 -2.28
N ILE A 57 -15.38 5.83 -3.21
CA ILE A 57 -13.95 5.45 -3.34
C ILE A 57 -13.23 5.67 -1.99
N GLU A 58 -13.70 6.64 -1.21
CA GLU A 58 -13.26 6.87 0.16
C GLU A 58 -13.59 5.66 1.04
N SER A 59 -14.85 5.19 1.05
CA SER A 59 -15.26 4.01 1.83
C SER A 59 -14.49 2.75 1.45
N LEU A 60 -14.28 2.52 0.15
CA LEU A 60 -13.46 1.39 -0.32
C LEU A 60 -12.00 1.54 0.12
N GLY A 61 -11.44 2.75 -0.01
CA GLY A 61 -10.08 3.07 0.44
C GLY A 61 -9.90 2.84 1.93
N THR A 62 -10.86 3.29 2.76
CA THR A 62 -10.88 3.06 4.20
C THR A 62 -10.95 1.58 4.54
N LEU A 63 -11.87 0.83 3.93
CA LEU A 63 -12.00 -0.61 4.16
C LEU A 63 -10.71 -1.37 3.83
N ILE A 64 -10.11 -1.08 2.67
CA ILE A 64 -8.86 -1.71 2.26
C ILE A 64 -7.71 -1.32 3.19
N ALA A 65 -7.67 -0.07 3.67
CA ALA A 65 -6.67 0.38 4.63
C ALA A 65 -6.78 -0.37 5.96
N ASP A 66 -7.99 -0.52 6.50
CA ASP A 66 -8.24 -1.29 7.72
C ASP A 66 -7.74 -2.73 7.57
N ILE A 67 -8.09 -3.39 6.45
CA ILE A 67 -7.63 -4.75 6.14
C ILE A 67 -6.09 -4.80 6.08
N ALA A 68 -5.47 -3.87 5.36
CA ALA A 68 -4.01 -3.86 5.21
C ALA A 68 -3.28 -3.65 6.54
N VAL A 69 -3.81 -2.80 7.42
CA VAL A 69 -3.28 -2.57 8.77
C VAL A 69 -3.43 -3.83 9.63
N ASP A 70 -4.59 -4.48 9.60
CA ASP A 70 -4.84 -5.73 10.32
C ASP A 70 -3.87 -6.83 9.88
N TYR A 71 -3.68 -7.01 8.56
CA TYR A 71 -2.71 -7.97 8.05
C TYR A 71 -1.26 -7.61 8.39
N SER A 72 -0.91 -6.32 8.40
CA SER A 72 0.42 -5.89 8.83
C SER A 72 0.66 -6.24 10.30
N ARG A 73 -0.31 -5.94 11.17
CA ARG A 73 -0.24 -6.25 12.61
C ARG A 73 -0.20 -7.76 12.86
N MET A 74 -1.03 -8.54 12.17
CA MET A 74 -0.97 -10.00 12.23
C MET A 74 0.41 -10.51 11.80
N GLY A 75 0.99 -9.95 10.73
CA GLY A 75 2.35 -10.29 10.29
C GLY A 75 3.39 -10.08 11.41
N GLU A 76 3.33 -8.93 12.09
CA GLU A 76 4.20 -8.63 13.23
C GLU A 76 4.02 -9.63 14.38
N GLU A 77 2.78 -9.99 14.71
CA GLU A 77 2.48 -11.00 15.74
C GLU A 77 3.07 -12.38 15.39
N TYR A 78 3.02 -12.79 14.12
CA TYR A 78 3.65 -14.03 13.66
C TYR A 78 5.18 -13.96 13.63
N ALA A 79 5.77 -12.81 13.30
CA ALA A 79 7.22 -12.64 13.34
C ALA A 79 7.81 -12.79 14.75
N VAL A 80 7.02 -12.45 15.79
CA VAL A 80 7.40 -12.68 17.20
C VAL A 80 7.37 -14.17 17.55
N LEU A 81 6.46 -14.96 16.95
CA LEU A 81 6.37 -16.40 17.21
C LEU A 81 7.51 -17.21 16.58
N ASP A 82 8.07 -16.76 15.45
CA ASP A 82 9.27 -17.36 14.85
C ASP A 82 10.52 -17.23 15.78
N MET A 83 10.48 -16.30 16.75
CA MET A 83 11.50 -16.18 17.80
C MET A 83 11.38 -17.24 18.91
N SER A 84 10.31 -18.05 18.89
CA SER A 84 9.88 -18.88 20.02
C SER A 84 10.10 -20.38 19.82
N GLN A 85 11.00 -20.81 18.93
CA GLN A 85 11.44 -22.21 18.90
C GLN A 85 12.50 -22.47 19.99
N PRO A 86 12.24 -23.33 21.00
CA PRO A 86 13.21 -23.71 22.01
C PRO A 86 13.98 -24.94 21.50
N GLY A 87 15.18 -24.72 20.95
CA GLY A 87 15.98 -25.82 20.43
C GLY A 87 17.38 -25.44 19.99
N ASP A 88 18.12 -24.68 20.80
CA ASP A 88 19.48 -25.08 21.21
C ASP A 88 20.17 -24.02 22.07
N SER A 89 20.50 -24.47 23.30
CA SER A 89 21.57 -24.05 24.21
C SER A 89 22.00 -22.57 24.34
N VAL A 90 21.72 -22.03 25.53
CA VAL A 90 22.65 -21.36 26.45
C VAL A 90 23.67 -20.38 25.83
N THR A 91 23.37 -19.08 25.91
CA THR A 91 24.29 -18.08 26.47
C THR A 91 23.50 -16.84 26.84
N MET A 92 23.53 -16.49 28.13
CA MET A 92 23.19 -15.14 28.56
C MET A 92 24.26 -14.19 28.00
N SER A 93 23.86 -13.23 27.18
CA SER A 93 24.63 -12.00 26.98
C SER A 93 23.70 -10.79 27.07
N LEU A 94 23.66 -10.21 28.26
CA LEU A 94 23.42 -8.77 28.43
C LEU A 94 24.60 -8.03 27.78
N ALA A 95 24.54 -7.74 26.49
CA ALA A 95 25.38 -6.73 25.85
C ALA A 95 24.81 -6.42 24.47
N GLY A 96 24.63 -5.13 24.19
CA GLY A 96 23.96 -4.62 23.01
C GLY A 96 24.42 -5.24 21.70
N ASN A 97 23.48 -5.85 21.00
CA ASN A 97 23.46 -5.83 19.55
C ASN A 97 22.01 -5.97 19.10
N SER A 98 21.27 -4.88 19.24
CA SER A 98 19.95 -4.65 18.66
C SER A 98 20.04 -4.56 17.14
N ASN A 99 20.67 -5.55 16.49
CA ASN A 99 20.57 -5.75 15.06
C ASN A 99 19.19 -6.33 14.78
N ILE A 100 18.23 -5.41 14.66
CA ILE A 100 17.52 -5.21 13.39
C ILE A 100 17.07 -6.54 12.78
N ARG A 101 16.31 -7.33 13.54
CA ARG A 101 15.52 -8.39 12.95
C ARG A 101 14.34 -7.69 12.32
N LYS A 102 14.38 -7.60 10.99
CA LYS A 102 13.40 -6.93 10.14
C LYS A 102 12.00 -7.28 10.65
N ASN A 103 11.31 -6.31 11.26
CA ASN A 103 9.87 -6.39 11.44
C ASN A 103 9.32 -6.86 10.09
N SER A 104 8.46 -7.88 10.08
CA SER A 104 7.83 -8.35 8.84
C SER A 104 6.86 -7.26 8.37
N HIS A 105 7.40 -6.20 7.80
CA HIS A 105 6.60 -5.15 7.23
C HIS A 105 5.91 -5.73 6.03
N LEU A 106 4.58 -5.76 6.09
CA LEU A 106 3.76 -6.12 4.94
C LEU A 106 4.09 -5.11 3.84
N GLN A 107 4.87 -5.54 2.85
CA GLN A 107 5.27 -4.68 1.75
C GLN A 107 4.18 -4.60 0.68
N CYS A 108 3.43 -5.69 0.49
CA CYS A 108 2.39 -5.75 -0.52
C CYS A 108 1.34 -6.80 -0.15
N LEU A 109 0.07 -6.44 -0.33
CA LEU A 109 -1.08 -7.33 -0.24
C LEU A 109 -1.78 -7.38 -1.60
N LEU A 110 -2.16 -8.56 -2.07
CA LEU A 110 -2.94 -8.76 -3.30
C LEU A 110 -4.24 -9.47 -2.91
N LEU A 111 -5.37 -8.89 -3.31
CA LEU A 111 -6.72 -9.34 -2.99
C LEU A 111 -7.50 -9.52 -4.29
N GLU A 112 -8.05 -10.72 -4.50
CA GLU A 112 -9.03 -10.94 -5.57
C GLU A 112 -10.42 -10.61 -5.02
N LEU A 113 -11.03 -9.54 -5.52
CA LEU A 113 -12.38 -9.12 -5.18
C LEU A 113 -13.29 -9.27 -6.41
N GLU A 114 -14.60 -9.23 -6.20
CA GLU A 114 -15.59 -9.24 -7.30
C GLU A 114 -15.39 -8.07 -8.29
N LEU A 115 -14.79 -6.99 -7.80
CA LEU A 115 -14.48 -5.76 -8.53
C LEU A 115 -13.20 -5.90 -9.40
N GLY A 116 -12.43 -6.98 -9.22
CA GLY A 116 -11.14 -7.21 -9.88
C GLY A 116 -10.00 -7.50 -8.91
N LEU A 117 -8.77 -7.41 -9.41
CA LEU A 117 -7.57 -7.63 -8.61
C LEU A 117 -7.16 -6.31 -7.93
N VAL A 118 -7.16 -6.31 -6.60
CA VAL A 118 -6.75 -5.17 -5.76
C VAL A 118 -5.37 -5.43 -5.20
N GLY A 119 -4.44 -4.51 -5.43
CA GLY A 119 -3.12 -4.51 -4.82
C GLY A 119 -2.96 -3.36 -3.85
N VAL A 120 -2.39 -3.63 -2.68
CA VAL A 120 -2.05 -2.63 -1.66
C VAL A 120 -0.56 -2.69 -1.39
N SER A 121 0.08 -1.53 -1.24
CA SER A 121 1.49 -1.42 -0.90
C SER A 121 1.71 -0.25 0.04
N MET A 122 2.38 -0.50 1.16
CA MET A 122 2.61 0.47 2.22
C MET A 122 3.88 1.28 1.91
N CYS A 123 3.82 2.60 2.09
CA CYS A 123 4.98 3.46 1.98
C CYS A 123 5.82 3.35 3.25
N VAL A 124 7.11 3.03 3.15
CA VAL A 124 7.95 2.87 4.34
C VAL A 124 8.29 4.24 4.92
N GLY A 125 8.05 4.43 6.23
CA GLY A 125 8.38 5.67 6.95
C GLY A 125 7.40 6.82 6.73
N ILE A 126 6.25 6.56 6.12
CA ILE A 126 5.17 7.52 5.92
C ILE A 126 3.85 6.79 6.18
N ASP A 127 2.90 7.44 6.87
CA ASP A 127 1.59 6.87 7.20
C ASP A 127 0.63 6.87 5.99
N CYS A 128 1.07 6.27 4.89
CA CYS A 128 0.36 6.23 3.61
C CYS A 128 0.53 4.88 2.93
N MET A 129 -0.46 4.50 2.14
CA MET A 129 -0.43 3.32 1.29
C MET A 129 -1.03 3.62 -0.08
N VAL A 130 -0.51 2.94 -1.08
CA VAL A 130 -1.01 2.97 -2.46
C VAL A 130 -1.88 1.76 -2.68
N ILE A 131 -3.08 1.98 -3.17
CA ILE A 131 -4.05 0.95 -3.56
C ILE A 131 -4.21 1.02 -5.08
N ALA A 132 -4.05 -0.10 -5.77
CA ALA A 132 -4.30 -0.23 -7.20
C ALA A 132 -5.43 -1.22 -7.43
N ILE A 133 -6.38 -0.86 -8.28
CA ILE A 133 -7.49 -1.72 -8.70
C ILE A 133 -7.27 -2.04 -10.18
N ALA A 134 -7.14 -3.33 -10.50
CA ALA A 134 -6.88 -3.84 -11.84
C ALA A 134 -7.97 -4.80 -12.29
N SER A 135 -8.01 -5.07 -13.60
CA SER A 135 -8.87 -6.11 -14.18
C SER A 135 -8.63 -7.47 -13.49
N PRO A 136 -9.65 -8.32 -13.30
CA PRO A 136 -9.49 -9.66 -12.74
C PRO A 136 -8.53 -10.55 -13.56
N ASN A 137 -8.33 -10.26 -14.84
CA ASN A 137 -7.42 -11.01 -15.71
C ASN A 137 -5.99 -10.45 -15.72
N ALA A 138 -5.70 -9.40 -14.93
CA ALA A 138 -4.40 -8.76 -14.91
C ALA A 138 -3.35 -9.70 -14.28
N PRO A 139 -2.14 -9.86 -14.86
CA PRO A 139 -1.10 -10.68 -14.27
C PRO A 139 -0.65 -10.13 -12.91
N LEU A 140 -0.78 -10.95 -11.85
CA LEU A 140 -0.39 -10.60 -10.47
C LEU A 140 1.03 -9.99 -10.39
N GLY A 141 1.99 -10.59 -11.11
CA GLY A 141 3.37 -10.10 -11.14
C GLY A 141 3.51 -8.68 -11.71
N MET A 142 2.70 -8.33 -12.71
CA MET A 142 2.69 -6.98 -13.29
C MET A 142 2.05 -5.97 -12.34
N VAL A 143 0.91 -6.32 -11.72
CA VAL A 143 0.25 -5.44 -10.74
C VAL A 143 1.18 -5.17 -9.57
N LYS A 144 1.82 -6.22 -9.01
CA LYS A 144 2.81 -6.09 -7.96
C LYS A 144 3.98 -5.20 -8.37
N ALA A 145 4.59 -5.44 -9.53
CA ALA A 145 5.75 -4.67 -9.99
C ALA A 145 5.42 -3.17 -10.17
N ARG A 146 4.27 -2.86 -10.77
CA ARG A 146 3.82 -1.47 -10.94
C ARG A 146 3.52 -0.80 -9.61
N LEU A 147 2.84 -1.52 -8.72
CA LEU A 147 2.49 -1.01 -7.40
C LEU A 147 3.72 -0.71 -6.55
N GLN A 148 4.73 -1.58 -6.58
CA GLN A 148 6.02 -1.35 -5.91
C GLN A 148 6.75 -0.13 -6.47
N ALA A 149 6.91 -0.04 -7.79
CA ALA A 149 7.59 1.09 -8.43
C ALA A 149 6.97 2.44 -8.06
N ILE A 150 5.65 2.48 -7.83
CA ILE A 150 4.92 3.70 -7.55
C ILE A 150 4.90 4.02 -6.08
N THR A 151 4.89 3.00 -5.24
CA THR A 151 5.11 3.17 -3.81
C THR A 151 6.48 3.79 -3.56
N GLU A 152 7.53 3.31 -4.22
CA GLU A 152 8.88 3.89 -4.13
C GLU A 152 8.88 5.35 -4.59
N TYR A 153 8.22 5.65 -5.71
CA TYR A 153 8.14 7.01 -6.24
C TYR A 153 7.32 7.96 -5.35
N VAL A 154 6.20 7.49 -4.80
CA VAL A 154 5.37 8.25 -3.85
C VAL A 154 6.14 8.49 -2.56
N GLN A 155 6.86 7.47 -2.06
CA GLN A 155 7.71 7.59 -0.90
C GLN A 155 8.83 8.61 -1.12
N GLU A 156 9.51 8.60 -2.27
CA GLU A 156 10.51 9.61 -2.61
C GLU A 156 9.92 11.02 -2.71
N ALA A 157 8.73 11.15 -3.30
CA ALA A 157 8.04 12.43 -3.44
C ALA A 157 7.53 13.00 -2.10
N LEU A 158 7.20 12.14 -1.13
CA LEU A 158 6.66 12.53 0.17
C LEU A 158 7.72 12.56 1.29
N SER A 159 8.84 11.86 1.15
CA SER A 159 9.95 11.83 2.12
C SER A 159 10.51 13.22 2.52
N PRO A 160 10.71 14.18 1.60
CA PRO A 160 11.17 15.51 2.01
C PRO A 160 10.09 16.31 2.76
N LEU A 161 8.80 16.01 2.56
CA LEU A 161 7.69 16.71 3.21
C LEU A 161 7.49 16.27 4.67
N THR A 162 7.79 15.01 5.00
CA THR A 162 7.80 14.53 6.39
C THR A 162 9.00 15.06 7.19
N ALA A 163 10.14 15.31 6.53
CA ALA A 163 11.33 15.88 7.18
C ALA A 163 11.15 17.37 7.58
N GLU A 164 10.44 18.18 6.78
CA GLU A 164 10.15 19.58 7.13
C GLU A 164 9.22 19.71 8.34
N ALA A 165 8.28 18.77 8.52
CA ALA A 165 7.37 18.79 9.67
C ALA A 165 8.08 18.54 11.01
N ALA A 166 9.20 17.81 11.02
CA ALA A 166 9.96 17.51 12.24
C ALA A 166 10.92 18.64 12.68
N THR A 167 11.16 19.65 11.82
CA THR A 167 12.14 20.71 12.11
C THR A 167 11.51 21.97 12.74
N TYR A 168 10.17 22.05 12.77
CA TYR A 168 9.40 23.14 13.39
C TYR A 168 8.38 22.64 14.42
N GLY A 169 8.72 21.59 15.16
CA GLY A 169 7.97 21.08 16.32
C GLY A 169 8.68 21.36 17.63
#